data_AF-A0A3D9V4Q5-F1
#
_entry.id   AF-A0A3D9V4Q5-F1
#
_cell.length_a   1.000
_cell.length_b   1.000
_cell.length_c   1.000
_cell.angle_alpha   90.00
_cell.angle_beta   90.00
_cell.angle_gamma   90.00
#
_symmetry.space_group_name_H-M   'P 1'
#
loop_
_entity.id
_entity.type
_entity.pdbx_description
1 polymer ?
#
loop_
_entity_poly.entity_id
_entity_poly.type
_entity_poly.pdbx_seq_one_letter_code
_entity_poly.pdbx_strand_id
1 'polypeptide(L)'
;MGSPEGAKYSTDEIITCMSTLAQLQRRTKDILELAIDADPDWYTWGVIGIPFAVWYGNTADDVYRHLSMIGECLKNKVDALDCVSQSYRALEEGISRAMEKIEEMLDSGPFIG
;
A
#
# COMPACT_ATOMS: atom_id res chain seq x y z
N MET A 1 -30.88 18.59 6.13
CA MET A 1 -30.22 18.11 4.91
C MET A 1 -28.80 17.74 5.30
N GLY A 2 -28.52 16.43 5.40
CA GLY A 2 -27.21 15.93 5.81
C GLY A 2 -26.18 16.18 4.72
N SER A 3 -25.05 16.77 5.09
CA SER A 3 -23.86 16.81 4.22
C SER A 3 -23.50 15.39 3.81
N PRO A 4 -23.09 15.17 2.54
CA PRO A 4 -22.51 13.90 2.16
C PRO A 4 -21.24 13.68 2.99
N GLU A 5 -21.23 12.62 3.79
CA GLU A 5 -20.05 12.07 4.46
C GLU A 5 -19.07 11.54 3.40
N GLY A 6 -18.48 12.44 2.61
CA GLY A 6 -17.31 12.16 1.82
C GLY A 6 -16.11 12.21 2.76
N ALA A 7 -15.55 11.05 3.09
CA ALA A 7 -14.45 10.92 4.02
C ALA A 7 -13.32 11.92 3.68
N LYS A 8 -13.17 12.95 4.52
CA LYS A 8 -12.02 13.88 4.49
C LYS A 8 -10.83 13.17 5.14
N TYR A 9 -10.21 12.23 4.43
CA TYR A 9 -8.87 11.82 4.83
C TYR A 9 -7.89 12.92 4.43
N SER A 10 -7.05 13.36 5.35
CA SER A 10 -6.01 14.35 5.03
C SER A 10 -4.92 13.69 4.19
N THR A 11 -4.24 14.47 3.34
CA THR A 11 -3.09 13.96 2.54
C THR A 11 -2.03 13.31 3.44
N ASP A 12 -1.84 13.82 4.66
CA ASP A 12 -0.92 13.25 5.66
C ASP A 12 -1.36 11.87 6.18
N GLU A 13 -2.66 11.65 6.35
CA GLU A 13 -3.20 10.34 6.73
C GLU A 13 -2.99 9.31 5.61
N ILE A 14 -3.15 9.74 4.35
CA ILE A 14 -2.89 8.90 3.17
C ILE A 14 -1.40 8.53 3.11
N ILE A 15 -0.50 9.50 3.28
CA ILE A 15 0.96 9.26 3.28
C ILE A 15 1.37 8.34 4.42
N THR A 16 0.81 8.53 5.62
CA THR A 16 1.08 7.68 6.79
C THR A 16 0.60 6.25 6.56
N CYS A 17 -0.61 6.10 5.99
CA CYS A 17 -1.17 4.81 5.62
C CYS A 17 -0.28 4.09 4.58
N MET A 18 0.14 4.81 3.53
CA MET A 18 1.06 4.28 2.52
C MET A 18 2.38 3.79 3.12
N SER A 19 3.00 4.59 4.00
CA SER A 19 4.24 4.23 4.69
C SER A 19 4.06 2.96 5.53
N THR A 20 2.94 2.86 6.25
CA THR A 20 2.60 1.69 7.08
C THR A 20 2.39 0.45 6.22
N LEU A 21 1.67 0.56 5.10
CA LEU A 21 1.45 -0.55 4.17
C LEU A 21 2.74 -1.01 3.50
N ALA A 22 3.61 -0.09 3.11
CA ALA A 22 4.93 -0.41 2.55
C ALA A 22 5.82 -1.11 3.58
N GLN A 23 5.76 -0.70 4.86
CA GLN A 23 6.45 -1.39 5.94
C GLN A 23 5.91 -2.82 6.15
N LEU A 24 4.58 -2.98 6.18
CA LEU A 24 3.95 -4.29 6.29
C LEU A 24 4.34 -5.21 5.14
N GLN A 25 4.35 -4.70 3.90
CA GLN A 25 4.77 -5.45 2.73
C GLN A 25 6.20 -5.98 2.87
N ARG A 26 7.15 -5.13 3.33
CA ARG A 26 8.53 -5.56 3.57
C ARG A 26 8.60 -6.65 4.63
N ARG A 27 7.90 -6.46 5.75
CA ARG A 27 7.88 -7.47 6.83
C ARG A 27 7.27 -8.79 6.38
N THR A 28 6.23 -8.77 5.54
CA THR A 28 5.64 -9.99 4.96
C THR A 28 6.65 -10.70 4.06
N LYS A 29 7.44 -9.96 3.26
CA LYS A 29 8.52 -10.54 2.45
C LYS A 29 9.62 -11.15 3.32
N ASP A 30 10.03 -10.46 4.37
CA ASP A 30 11.05 -10.96 5.30
C ASP A 30 10.58 -12.24 6.01
N ILE A 31 9.31 -12.29 6.44
CA ILE A 31 8.72 -13.49 7.03
C ILE A 31 8.69 -14.65 6.04
N LEU A 32 8.33 -14.39 4.78
CA LEU A 32 8.33 -15.40 3.73
C LEU A 32 9.74 -15.95 3.48
N GLU A 33 10.75 -15.07 3.40
CA GLU A 33 12.15 -15.48 3.22
C GLU A 33 12.65 -16.31 4.40
N LEU A 34 12.37 -15.89 5.64
CA LEU A 34 12.71 -16.67 6.84
C LEU A 34 11.99 -18.02 6.88
N ALA A 35 10.74 -18.07 6.42
CA ALA A 35 9.96 -19.29 6.42
C ALA A 35 10.43 -20.29 5.35
N ILE A 36 10.96 -19.82 4.22
CA ILE A 36 11.60 -20.65 3.19
C ILE A 36 12.98 -21.13 3.67
N ASP A 37 13.77 -20.27 4.30
CA ASP A 37 15.10 -20.63 4.80
C ASP A 37 15.03 -21.64 5.98
N ALA A 38 13.99 -21.53 6.80
CA ALA A 38 13.73 -22.47 7.88
C ALA A 38 13.05 -23.78 7.44
N ASP A 39 12.71 -23.93 6.15
CA ASP A 39 12.04 -25.11 5.61
C ASP A 39 12.97 -26.34 5.68
N PRO A 40 12.65 -27.36 6.49
CA PRO A 40 13.48 -28.55 6.61
C PRO A 40 13.32 -29.45 5.38
N ASP A 41 14.44 -29.73 4.72
CA ASP A 41 14.51 -30.69 3.62
C ASP A 41 13.85 -32.05 3.97
N TRP A 42 13.30 -32.73 2.96
CA TRP A 42 12.58 -34.00 3.13
C TRP A 42 13.38 -35.08 3.88
N TYR A 43 14.71 -35.08 3.76
CA TYR A 43 15.59 -36.05 4.42
C TYR A 43 15.83 -35.77 5.91
N THR A 44 15.53 -34.55 6.38
CA THR A 44 15.60 -34.15 7.81
C THR A 44 14.71 -35.03 8.69
N TRP A 45 13.62 -35.52 8.11
CA TRP A 45 12.61 -36.33 8.79
C TRP A 45 12.95 -37.83 8.86
N GLY A 46 13.99 -38.27 8.14
CA GLY A 46 14.34 -39.69 7.99
C GLY A 46 13.25 -40.52 7.28
N VAL A 47 13.52 -41.81 7.05
CA VAL A 47 12.62 -42.70 6.29
C VAL A 47 11.26 -42.88 6.97
N ILE A 48 11.22 -42.90 8.30
CA ILE A 48 9.97 -43.03 9.09
C ILE A 48 9.13 -41.75 8.99
N GLY A 49 9.77 -40.59 8.80
CA GLY A 49 9.11 -39.30 8.71
C GLY A 49 8.61 -38.93 7.32
N ILE A 50 8.75 -39.79 6.30
CA ILE A 50 8.29 -39.48 4.92
C ILE A 50 6.81 -39.06 4.86
N PRO A 51 5.85 -39.74 5.53
CA PRO A 51 4.46 -39.29 5.54
C PRO A 51 4.28 -37.90 6.17
N PHE A 52 5.09 -37.59 7.19
CA PHE A 52 5.08 -36.29 7.84
C PHE A 52 5.66 -35.20 6.93
N ALA A 53 6.76 -35.48 6.22
CA ALA A 53 7.35 -34.56 5.26
C ALA A 53 6.36 -34.17 4.15
N VAL A 54 5.56 -35.12 3.66
CA VAL A 54 4.51 -34.85 2.65
C VAL A 54 3.39 -33.97 3.22
N TRP A 55 2.90 -34.29 4.43
CA TRP A 55 1.86 -33.50 5.08
C TRP A 55 2.33 -32.08 5.41
N TYR A 56 3.56 -31.97 5.92
CA TYR A 56 4.22 -30.71 6.20
C TYR A 56 4.37 -29.87 4.92
N GLY A 57 4.91 -30.44 3.84
CA GLY A 57 5.10 -29.73 2.57
C GLY A 57 3.80 -29.15 2.01
N ASN A 58 2.70 -29.91 2.02
CA ASN A 58 1.39 -29.41 1.60
C ASN A 58 0.91 -28.21 2.44
N THR A 59 1.21 -28.23 3.75
CA THR A 59 0.82 -27.15 4.67
C THR A 59 1.72 -25.94 4.48
N ALA A 60 3.02 -26.15 4.31
CA ALA A 60 4.01 -25.10 4.05
C ALA A 60 3.70 -24.38 2.72
N ASP A 61 3.42 -25.13 1.66
CA ASP A 61 3.01 -24.59 0.35
C ASP A 61 1.77 -23.67 0.45
N ASP A 62 0.76 -24.08 1.23
CA ASP A 62 -0.45 -23.29 1.43
C ASP A 62 -0.16 -21.98 2.17
N VAL A 63 0.69 -22.04 3.21
CA VAL A 63 1.13 -20.87 3.97
C VAL A 63 1.96 -19.93 3.09
N TYR A 64 2.92 -20.44 2.32
CA TYR A 64 3.73 -19.65 1.39
C TYR A 64 2.87 -18.96 0.33
N ARG A 65 1.88 -19.67 -0.22
CA ARG A 65 0.92 -19.10 -1.17
C ARG A 65 0.14 -17.95 -0.55
N HIS A 66 -0.38 -18.11 0.67
CA HIS A 66 -1.11 -17.04 1.35
C HIS A 66 -0.22 -15.84 1.68
N LEU A 67 1.01 -16.05 2.14
CA LEU A 67 1.97 -14.97 2.39
C LEU A 67 2.29 -14.19 1.10
N SER A 68 2.47 -14.90 -0.02
CA SER A 68 2.69 -14.27 -1.32
C SER A 68 1.49 -13.43 -1.76
N MET A 69 0.27 -13.96 -1.64
CA MET A 69 -0.96 -13.24 -1.98
C MET A 69 -1.16 -11.98 -1.11
N ILE A 70 -0.85 -12.06 0.19
CA ILE A 70 -0.90 -10.91 1.09
C ILE A 70 0.11 -9.84 0.65
N GLY A 71 1.33 -10.26 0.32
CA GLY A 71 2.38 -9.36 -0.18
C GLY A 71 1.96 -8.62 -1.47
N GLU A 72 1.36 -9.34 -2.43
CA GLU A 72 0.83 -8.75 -3.67
C GLU A 72 -0.34 -7.80 -3.41
N CYS A 73 -1.28 -8.18 -2.53
CA CYS A 73 -2.40 -7.33 -2.17
C CYS A 73 -1.92 -6.02 -1.53
N LEU A 74 -0.96 -6.09 -0.60
CA LEU A 74 -0.37 -4.92 0.03
C LEU A 74 0.31 -4.02 -1.00
N LYS A 75 1.08 -4.59 -1.94
CA LYS A 75 1.69 -3.83 -3.03
C LYS A 75 0.65 -3.10 -3.87
N ASN A 76 -0.40 -3.80 -4.31
CA ASN A 76 -1.47 -3.21 -5.12
C ASN A 76 -2.19 -2.06 -4.39
N LYS A 77 -2.35 -2.16 -3.06
CA LYS A 77 -2.93 -1.07 -2.25
C LYS A 77 -1.99 0.13 -2.14
N VAL A 78 -0.69 -0.10 -1.96
CA VAL A 78 0.31 0.98 -1.97
C VAL A 78 0.32 1.70 -3.31
N ASP A 79 0.35 0.96 -4.43
CA ASP A 79 0.36 1.54 -5.78
C ASP A 79 -0.92 2.36 -6.06
N ALA A 80 -2.08 1.86 -5.62
CA ALA A 80 -3.35 2.57 -5.76
C ALA A 80 -3.38 3.87 -4.94
N LEU A 81 -2.89 3.83 -3.70
CA LEU A 81 -2.82 5.02 -2.84
C LEU A 81 -1.81 6.04 -3.37
N ASP A 82 -0.69 5.60 -3.95
CA ASP A 82 0.29 6.48 -4.58
C ASP A 82 -0.35 7.25 -5.74
N CYS A 83 -1.06 6.56 -6.63
CA CYS A 83 -1.81 7.18 -7.74
C CYS A 83 -2.83 8.22 -7.25
N VAL A 84 -3.58 7.89 -6.18
CA VAL A 84 -4.53 8.84 -5.57
C VAL A 84 -3.81 10.05 -4.99
N SER A 85 -2.70 9.85 -4.27
CA SER A 85 -1.92 10.95 -3.67
C SER A 85 -1.35 11.90 -4.73
N GLN A 86 -0.85 11.36 -5.85
CA GLN A 86 -0.36 12.16 -6.98
C GLN A 86 -1.49 12.98 -7.62
N SER A 87 -2.68 12.39 -7.74
CA SER A 87 -3.87 13.07 -8.26
C SER A 87 -4.30 14.24 -7.36
N TYR A 88 -4.26 14.05 -6.03
CA TYR A 88 -4.54 15.13 -5.07
C TYR A 88 -3.54 16.28 -5.17
N ARG A 89 -2.23 15.98 -5.26
CA ARG A 89 -1.19 17.01 -5.43
C ARG A 89 -1.37 17.82 -6.71
N ALA A 90 -1.63 17.14 -7.84
CA ALA A 90 -1.88 17.82 -9.11
C ALA A 90 -3.12 18.73 -9.05
N LEU A 91 -4.14 18.33 -8.29
CA LEU A 91 -5.36 19.10 -8.10
C LEU A 91 -5.12 20.32 -7.19
N GLU A 92 -4.36 20.17 -6.10
CA GLU A 92 -3.91 21.29 -5.26
C GLU A 92 -3.11 22.33 -6.06
N GLU A 93 -2.13 21.89 -6.86
CA GLU A 93 -1.36 22.80 -7.74
C GLU A 93 -2.23 23.50 -8.80
N GLY A 94 -3.28 22.82 -9.27
CA GLY A 94 -4.26 23.39 -10.19
C GLY A 94 -5.10 24.48 -9.52
N ILE A 95 -5.56 24.23 -8.30
CA ILE A 95 -6.32 25.20 -7.50
C ILE A 95 -5.44 26.41 -7.16
N SER A 96 -4.21 26.21 -6.69
CA SER A 96 -3.30 27.31 -6.37
C SER A 96 -3.06 28.22 -7.58
N ARG A 97 -2.78 27.65 -8.75
CA ARG A 97 -2.62 28.43 -10.00
C ARG A 97 -3.90 29.17 -10.39
N ALA A 98 -5.07 28.57 -10.20
CA ALA A 98 -6.34 29.23 -10.47
C ALA A 98 -6.58 30.39 -9.50
N MET A 99 -6.22 30.23 -8.22
CA MET A 99 -6.32 31.29 -7.21
C MET A 99 -5.38 32.45 -7.52
N GLU A 100 -4.11 32.19 -7.84
CA GLU A 100 -3.14 33.22 -8.27
C GLU A 100 -3.67 34.00 -9.47
N LYS A 101 -4.23 33.30 -10.47
CA LYS A 101 -4.79 33.95 -11.66
C LYS A 101 -6.02 34.82 -11.35
N ILE A 102 -6.85 34.41 -10.39
CA ILE A 102 -7.99 35.21 -9.92
C ILE A 102 -7.48 36.45 -9.18
N GLU A 103 -6.46 36.31 -8.35
CA GLU A 103 -5.82 37.41 -7.63
C GLU A 103 -5.21 38.44 -8.59
N GLU A 104 -4.47 37.98 -9.61
CA GLU A 104 -3.95 38.86 -10.68
C GLU A 104 -5.07 39.58 -11.45
N MET A 105 -6.18 38.91 -11.77
CA MET A 105 -7.33 39.53 -12.44
C MET A 105 -8.05 40.57 -11.57
N LEU A 106 -8.07 40.36 -10.24
CA LEU A 106 -8.64 41.32 -9.29
C LEU A 106 -7.73 42.54 -9.13
N ASP A 107 -6.41 42.34 -9.07
CA ASP A 107 -5.41 43.43 -8.97
C ASP A 107 -5.22 44.22 -10.27
N SER A 108 -5.51 43.62 -11.43
CA SER A 108 -5.41 44.27 -12.75
C SER A 108 -6.71 44.92 -13.26
N GLY A 109 -7.80 44.87 -12.48
CA GLY A 109 -9.08 45.49 -12.81
C GLY A 109 -9.10 47.02 -12.58
N PRO A 110 -9.68 47.84 -13.49
CA PRO A 110 -9.78 49.28 -13.29
C PRO A 110 -10.96 49.63 -12.38
N PHE A 111 -10.73 49.68 -11.07
CA PHE A 111 -11.63 50.32 -10.09
C PHE A 111 -10.79 50.53 -8.83
N ILE A 112 -10.20 51.70 -8.54
CA ILE A 112 -10.84 52.96 -8.17
C ILE A 112 -9.93 54.12 -8.61
N GLY A 113 -10.51 55.06 -9.36
CA GLY A 113 -10.01 56.39 -9.70
C GLY A 113 -11.13 57.18 -10.33
#